data_AF-A0A1F6A3L3-F1
#
_entry.id   AF-A0A1F6A3L3-F1
#
_cell.length_a   1.000
_cell.length_b   1.000
_cell.length_c   1.000
_cell.angle_alpha   90.00
_cell.angle_beta   90.00
_cell.angle_gamma   90.00
#
_symmetry.space_group_name_H-M   'P 1'
#
loop_
_entity.id
_entity.type
_entity.pdbx_description
1 polymer ?
#
loop_
_entity_poly.entity_id
_entity_poly.type
_entity_poly.pdbx_seq_one_letter_code
_entity_poly.pdbx_strand_id
1 'polypeptide(L)'
;MNSEPSSGVNLTAMMGGGAGAALFLCDAIVENRLELANYAEFSGNPPDFAVAELTKQVCAIPGIKNLVIGSGIANFTPVLGNMQGVIEGLKASPTARKLNIVIRRCGPGEDEGIALMKEFAKESELKIQVFGRETGMTEIVKKLYDR
;
A
#
# COMPACT_ATOMS: atom_id res chain seq x y z
N MET A 1 26.37 -0.49 -5.16
CA MET A 1 26.69 -0.57 -3.72
C MET A 1 25.38 -0.34 -2.99
N ASN A 2 24.74 -1.41 -2.54
CA ASN A 2 23.49 -1.29 -1.79
C ASN A 2 23.87 -0.95 -0.35
N SER A 3 23.63 0.29 0.05
CA SER A 3 23.77 0.73 1.44
C SER A 3 22.89 -0.14 2.33
N GLU A 4 23.48 -0.75 3.36
CA GLU A 4 22.73 -1.48 4.38
C GLU A 4 21.65 -0.58 5.01
N PRO A 5 20.44 -1.11 5.28
CA PRO A 5 19.42 -0.32 5.95
C PRO A 5 19.91 0.07 7.35
N SER A 6 19.87 1.37 7.64
CA SER A 6 20.22 1.94 8.95
C SER A 6 19.51 1.18 10.08
N SER A 7 20.24 0.95 11.16
CA SER A 7 19.97 0.11 12.35
C SER A 7 18.73 0.44 13.19
N GLY A 8 17.63 0.91 12.60
CA GLY A 8 16.31 1.02 13.22
C GLY A 8 15.40 -0.07 12.68
N VAL A 9 14.57 -0.66 13.55
CA VAL A 9 13.53 -1.61 13.16
C VAL A 9 12.64 -0.97 12.08
N ASN A 10 12.69 -1.50 10.86
CA ASN A 10 11.89 -1.04 9.72
C ASN A 10 10.55 -1.78 9.70
N LEU A 11 9.75 -1.54 10.73
CA LEU A 11 8.43 -2.16 10.89
C LEU A 11 7.50 -1.73 9.75
N THR A 12 7.00 -2.72 9.01
CA THR A 12 6.31 -2.55 7.74
C THR A 12 4.93 -3.18 7.83
N ALA A 13 3.91 -2.35 7.67
CA ALA A 13 2.54 -2.80 7.55
C ALA A 13 2.14 -3.03 6.10
N MET A 14 1.13 -3.85 5.88
CA MET A 14 0.65 -4.20 4.55
C MET A 14 -0.87 -4.31 4.46
N MET A 15 -1.36 -4.11 3.24
CA MET A 15 -2.75 -4.35 2.85
C MET A 15 -2.77 -5.02 1.46
N GLY A 16 -3.29 -6.24 1.39
CA GLY A 16 -3.41 -7.00 0.14
C GLY A 16 -4.79 -6.88 -0.51
N GLY A 17 -4.83 -6.61 -1.82
CA GLY A 17 -6.05 -6.77 -2.62
C GLY A 17 -6.34 -8.24 -2.91
N GLY A 18 -6.87 -8.97 -1.94
CA GLY A 18 -7.08 -10.42 -1.94
C GLY A 18 -6.04 -11.20 -1.14
N ALA A 19 -6.49 -12.27 -0.47
CA ALA A 19 -5.67 -13.10 0.41
C ALA A 19 -4.39 -13.65 -0.24
N GLY A 20 -4.45 -14.09 -1.50
CA GLY A 20 -3.26 -14.57 -2.21
C GLY A 20 -2.21 -13.46 -2.42
N ALA A 21 -2.65 -12.27 -2.83
CA ALA A 21 -1.76 -11.12 -2.96
C ALA A 21 -1.19 -10.70 -1.60
N ALA A 22 -2.01 -10.76 -0.55
CA ALA A 22 -1.58 -10.45 0.81
C ALA A 22 -0.44 -11.38 1.27
N LEU A 23 -0.58 -12.69 1.08
CA LEU A 23 0.47 -13.66 1.43
C LEU A 23 1.79 -13.36 0.69
N PHE A 24 1.75 -13.13 -0.62
CA PHE A 24 2.96 -12.81 -1.38
C PHE A 24 3.61 -11.48 -0.98
N LEU A 25 2.83 -10.50 -0.51
CA LEU A 25 3.38 -9.26 0.05
C LEU A 25 4.07 -9.51 1.39
N CYS A 26 3.51 -10.36 2.25
CA CYS A 26 4.16 -10.78 3.49
C CYS A 26 5.51 -11.45 3.20
N ASP A 27 5.54 -12.40 2.26
CA ASP A 27 6.78 -13.05 1.84
C ASP A 27 7.79 -12.02 1.31
N ALA A 28 7.36 -11.12 0.41
CA ALA A 28 8.24 -10.09 -0.15
C ALA A 28 8.79 -9.13 0.91
N ILE A 29 8.00 -8.76 1.93
CA ILE A 29 8.47 -7.92 3.05
C ILE A 29 9.59 -8.64 3.81
N VAL A 30 9.39 -9.92 4.14
CA VAL A 30 10.38 -10.72 4.87
C VAL A 30 11.64 -10.96 4.02
N GLU A 31 11.49 -11.27 2.73
CA GLU A 31 12.61 -11.46 1.80
C GLU A 31 13.48 -10.20 1.65
N ASN A 32 12.88 -9.02 1.79
CA ASN A 32 13.60 -7.74 1.78
C ASN A 32 14.13 -7.34 3.18
N ARG A 33 14.14 -8.26 4.15
CA ARG A 33 14.66 -8.04 5.53
C ARG A 33 13.94 -6.91 6.27
N LEU A 34 12.65 -6.71 5.99
CA LEU A 34 11.78 -5.82 6.72
C LEU A 34 11.00 -6.62 7.78
N GLU A 35 10.61 -5.97 8.87
CA GLU A 35 9.80 -6.61 9.90
C GLU A 35 8.31 -6.44 9.57
N LEU A 36 7.55 -7.54 9.54
CA LEU A 36 6.13 -7.52 9.21
C LEU A 36 5.29 -7.13 10.44
N ALA A 37 4.49 -6.07 10.32
CA ALA A 37 3.66 -5.57 11.41
C ALA A 37 2.27 -6.22 11.51
N ASN A 38 1.74 -6.70 10.38
CA ASN A 38 0.40 -7.25 10.28
C ASN A 38 0.22 -8.15 9.06
N TYR A 39 -0.90 -8.86 9.02
CA TYR A 39 -1.51 -9.40 7.82
C TYR A 39 -2.90 -8.77 7.69
N ALA A 40 -3.16 -8.06 6.58
CA ALA A 40 -4.48 -7.52 6.29
C ALA A 40 -4.77 -7.59 4.80
N GLU A 41 -6.01 -7.90 4.45
CA GLU A 41 -6.47 -7.94 3.07
C GLU A 41 -7.84 -7.30 2.93
N PHE A 42 -8.17 -6.89 1.71
CA PHE A 42 -9.49 -6.43 1.32
C PHE A 42 -9.80 -7.00 -0.07
N SER A 43 -10.93 -7.69 -0.20
CA SER A 43 -11.35 -8.33 -1.45
C SER A 43 -12.87 -8.50 -1.53
N GLY A 44 -13.37 -9.01 -2.65
CA GLY A 44 -14.81 -9.22 -2.83
C GLY A 44 -15.60 -7.96 -3.18
N ASN A 45 -14.95 -6.97 -3.83
CA ASN A 45 -15.54 -5.65 -4.10
C ASN A 45 -16.08 -4.96 -2.83
N PRO A 46 -15.21 -4.73 -1.82
CA PRO A 46 -15.65 -4.07 -0.60
C PRO A 46 -16.06 -2.62 -0.91
N PRO A 47 -17.01 -2.07 -0.16
CA PRO A 47 -17.32 -0.64 -0.27
C PRO A 47 -16.11 0.21 0.13
N ASP A 48 -16.02 1.39 -0.46
CA ASP A 48 -14.96 2.38 -0.23
C ASP A 48 -14.76 2.74 1.25
N PHE A 49 -15.84 2.92 2.02
CA PHE A 49 -15.75 3.22 3.46
C PHE A 49 -15.06 2.09 4.25
N ALA A 50 -15.22 0.83 3.84
CA ALA A 50 -14.57 -0.29 4.53
C ALA A 50 -13.06 -0.29 4.24
N VAL A 51 -12.66 0.05 3.01
CA VAL A 51 -11.25 0.24 2.65
C VAL A 51 -10.64 1.44 3.39
N ALA A 52 -11.41 2.51 3.57
CA ALA A 52 -10.99 3.68 4.34
C ALA A 52 -10.74 3.36 5.81
N GLU A 53 -11.68 2.66 6.47
CA GLU A 53 -11.51 2.27 7.87
C GLU A 53 -10.34 1.30 8.03
N LEU A 54 -10.19 0.31 7.15
CA LEU A 54 -9.04 -0.59 7.17
C LEU A 54 -7.72 0.18 7.04
N THR A 55 -7.63 1.10 6.06
CA THR A 55 -6.42 1.92 5.85
C THR A 55 -6.09 2.73 7.09
N LYS A 56 -7.08 3.35 7.73
CA LYS A 56 -6.91 4.12 8.96
C LYS A 56 -6.40 3.25 10.12
N GLN A 57 -6.96 2.05 10.31
CA GLN A 57 -6.54 1.10 11.35
C GLN A 57 -5.11 0.62 11.14
N VAL A 58 -4.74 0.29 9.88
CA VAL A 58 -3.38 -0.14 9.55
C VAL A 58 -2.37 0.99 9.77
N CYS A 59 -2.70 2.23 9.40
CA CYS A 59 -1.83 3.38 9.68
C CYS A 59 -1.65 3.64 11.19
N ALA A 60 -2.59 3.23 12.04
CA ALA A 60 -2.53 3.41 13.48
C ALA A 60 -1.66 2.38 14.22
N ILE A 61 -1.14 1.35 13.52
CA ILE A 61 -0.26 0.35 14.12
C ILE A 61 0.97 1.05 14.73
N PRO A 62 1.25 0.90 16.04
CA PRO A 62 2.36 1.59 16.67
C PRO A 62 3.72 1.25 16.05
N GLY A 63 4.53 2.28 15.80
CA GLY A 63 5.93 2.11 15.39
C GLY A 63 6.18 1.83 13.91
N ILE A 64 5.13 1.61 13.10
CA ILE A 64 5.31 1.34 11.67
C ILE A 64 5.99 2.52 10.97
N LYS A 65 6.87 2.19 10.02
CA LYS A 65 7.58 3.14 9.16
C LYS A 65 7.13 3.06 7.72
N ASN A 66 6.67 1.89 7.30
CA ASN A 66 6.31 1.61 5.91
C ASN A 66 4.89 1.06 5.83
N LEU A 67 4.18 1.42 4.77
CA LEU A 67 2.89 0.86 4.39
C LEU A 67 2.95 0.40 2.93
N VAL A 68 2.77 -0.90 2.71
CA VAL A 68 2.72 -1.53 1.39
C VAL A 68 1.28 -1.90 1.05
N ILE A 69 0.69 -1.24 0.07
CA ILE A 69 -0.65 -1.58 -0.43
C ILE A 69 -0.49 -2.21 -1.80
N GLY A 70 -0.69 -3.52 -1.92
CA GLY A 70 -0.45 -4.23 -3.17
C GLY A 70 -1.58 -5.18 -3.52
N SER A 71 -1.80 -5.43 -4.80
CA SER A 71 -2.75 -6.43 -5.26
C SER A 71 -2.20 -7.18 -6.46
N GLY A 72 -2.77 -8.37 -6.71
CA GLY A 72 -2.73 -8.97 -8.05
C GLY A 72 -3.53 -8.12 -9.06
N ILE A 73 -3.84 -8.68 -10.22
CA ILE A 73 -4.77 -8.05 -11.16
C ILE A 73 -6.19 -8.44 -10.73
N ALA A 74 -7.00 -7.47 -10.30
CA ALA A 74 -8.37 -7.77 -9.88
C ALA A 74 -9.26 -8.09 -11.07
N ASN A 75 -10.19 -9.04 -10.90
CA ASN A 75 -11.15 -9.42 -11.94
C ASN A 75 -12.36 -8.48 -11.99
N PHE A 76 -12.92 -8.14 -10.82
CA PHE A 76 -14.20 -7.41 -10.72
C PHE A 76 -14.19 -6.27 -9.69
N THR A 77 -13.19 -6.19 -8.81
CA THR A 77 -13.10 -5.08 -7.86
C THR A 77 -12.58 -3.82 -8.58
N PRO A 78 -13.30 -2.69 -8.54
CA PRO A 78 -12.90 -1.45 -9.21
C PRO A 78 -11.72 -0.79 -8.48
N VAL A 79 -10.69 -0.43 -9.24
CA VAL A 79 -9.47 0.24 -8.74
C VAL A 79 -9.83 1.60 -8.19
N LEU A 80 -10.66 2.36 -8.93
CA LEU A 80 -11.10 3.70 -8.54
C LEU A 80 -11.70 3.75 -7.14
N GLY A 81 -12.67 2.89 -6.84
CA GLY A 81 -13.31 2.83 -5.51
C GLY A 81 -12.34 2.43 -4.39
N ASN A 82 -11.39 1.52 -4.66
CA ASN A 82 -10.36 1.19 -3.67
C ASN A 82 -9.41 2.35 -3.42
N MET A 83 -8.96 3.05 -4.48
CA MET A 83 -8.08 4.21 -4.34
C MET A 83 -8.79 5.34 -3.58
N GLN A 84 -10.08 5.56 -3.82
CA GLN A 84 -10.88 6.50 -3.06
C GLN A 84 -10.92 6.14 -1.56
N GLY A 85 -11.20 4.88 -1.23
CA GLY A 85 -11.18 4.40 0.14
C GLY A 85 -9.80 4.57 0.81
N VAL A 86 -8.71 4.19 0.12
CA VAL A 86 -7.35 4.40 0.63
C VAL A 86 -7.06 5.87 0.90
N ILE A 87 -7.40 6.76 -0.04
CA ILE A 87 -7.22 8.21 0.12
C ILE A 87 -7.93 8.73 1.37
N GLU A 88 -9.21 8.38 1.56
CA GLU A 88 -9.97 8.84 2.73
C GLU A 88 -9.41 8.29 4.05
N GLY A 89 -8.97 7.02 4.06
CA GLY A 89 -8.29 6.45 5.22
C GLY A 89 -6.94 7.11 5.53
N LEU A 90 -6.17 7.49 4.51
CA LEU A 90 -4.92 8.23 4.68
C LEU A 90 -5.16 9.65 5.20
N LYS A 91 -6.15 10.37 4.66
CA LYS A 91 -6.54 11.71 5.15
C LYS A 91 -6.98 11.67 6.61
N ALA A 92 -7.72 10.63 7.00
CA ALA A 92 -8.21 10.45 8.37
C ALA A 92 -7.13 9.96 9.36
N SER A 93 -5.94 9.61 8.87
CA SER A 93 -4.88 9.05 9.71
C SER A 93 -3.84 10.11 10.10
N PRO A 94 -3.71 10.46 11.40
CA PRO A 94 -2.74 11.44 11.86
C PRO A 94 -1.28 10.95 11.74
N THR A 95 -1.07 9.65 11.60
CA THR A 95 0.25 9.02 11.49
C THR A 95 0.73 8.88 10.06
N ALA A 96 -0.14 9.00 9.05
CA ALA A 96 0.19 8.78 7.63
C ALA A 96 1.39 9.62 7.15
N ARG A 97 1.53 10.86 7.61
CA ARG A 97 2.66 11.76 7.28
C ARG A 97 4.03 11.21 7.67
N LYS A 98 4.09 10.25 8.60
CA LYS A 98 5.33 9.63 9.06
C LYS A 98 5.71 8.38 8.25
N LEU A 99 4.83 7.91 7.38
CA LEU A 99 4.98 6.64 6.68
C LEU A 99 5.63 6.82 5.30
N ASN A 100 6.40 5.81 4.90
CA ASN A 100 6.75 5.56 3.51
C ASN A 100 5.69 4.65 2.90
N ILE A 101 4.91 5.18 1.96
CA ILE A 101 3.78 4.46 1.37
C ILE A 101 4.15 4.06 -0.07
N VAL A 102 3.95 2.79 -0.39
CA VAL A 102 4.05 2.27 -1.76
C VAL A 102 2.76 1.56 -2.12
N ILE A 103 2.20 1.90 -3.28
CA ILE A 103 0.91 1.39 -3.74
C ILE A 103 1.07 0.78 -5.12
N ARG A 104 0.55 -0.44 -5.29
CA ARG A 104 0.40 -1.08 -6.60
C ARG A 104 -0.97 -1.70 -6.74
N ARG A 105 -1.71 -1.29 -7.77
CA ARG A 105 -3.05 -1.80 -8.01
C ARG A 105 -3.34 -1.92 -9.50
N CYS A 106 -4.01 -3.00 -9.90
CA CYS A 106 -4.44 -3.27 -11.28
C CYS A 106 -5.84 -3.85 -11.34
N GLY A 107 -6.59 -3.61 -12.42
CA GLY A 107 -7.93 -4.18 -12.65
C GLY A 107 -8.93 -3.20 -13.30
N PRO A 108 -10.25 -3.39 -13.11
CA PRO A 108 -11.27 -2.49 -13.67
C PRO A 108 -11.11 -1.04 -13.20
N GLY A 109 -11.09 -0.08 -14.13
CA GLY A 109 -10.92 1.35 -13.82
C GLY A 109 -9.51 1.71 -13.32
N GLU A 110 -8.49 0.98 -13.77
CA GLU A 110 -7.08 1.17 -13.37
C GLU A 110 -6.55 2.54 -13.72
N ASP A 111 -6.78 3.01 -14.95
CA ASP A 111 -6.23 4.28 -15.41
C ASP A 111 -6.78 5.44 -14.56
N GLU A 112 -8.09 5.48 -14.31
CA GLU A 112 -8.72 6.50 -13.48
C GLU A 112 -8.29 6.39 -12.01
N GLY A 113 -8.25 5.18 -11.46
CA GLY A 113 -7.86 4.96 -10.07
C GLY A 113 -6.39 5.32 -9.79
N ILE A 114 -5.48 4.94 -10.69
CA ILE A 114 -4.06 5.27 -10.58
C ILE A 114 -3.83 6.77 -10.79
N ALA A 115 -4.53 7.40 -11.75
CA ALA A 115 -4.48 8.85 -11.93
C ALA A 115 -4.94 9.59 -10.68
N LEU A 116 -6.08 9.21 -10.09
CA LEU A 116 -6.60 9.77 -8.85
C LEU A 116 -5.59 9.66 -7.70
N MET A 117 -4.99 8.47 -7.51
CA MET A 117 -4.02 8.25 -6.43
C MET A 117 -2.71 9.04 -6.66
N LYS A 118 -2.26 9.19 -7.91
CA LYS A 118 -1.08 10.00 -8.26
C LYS A 118 -1.33 11.50 -8.05
N GLU A 119 -2.50 12.00 -8.41
CA GLU A 119 -2.91 13.38 -8.16
C GLU A 119 -2.93 13.67 -6.66
N PHE A 120 -3.62 12.82 -5.88
CA PHE A 120 -3.61 12.93 -4.41
C PHE A 120 -2.19 12.86 -3.84
N ALA A 121 -1.33 11.94 -4.31
CA ALA A 121 0.04 11.84 -3.84
C ALA A 121 0.84 13.13 -4.08
N LYS A 122 0.64 13.80 -5.22
CA LYS A 122 1.29 15.07 -5.57
C LYS A 122 0.79 16.25 -4.73
N GLU A 123 -0.50 16.30 -4.46
CA GLU A 123 -1.12 17.37 -3.66
C GLU A 123 -0.92 17.19 -2.16
N SER A 124 -0.80 15.94 -1.72
CA SER A 124 -0.57 15.60 -0.33
C SER A 124 0.89 15.83 0.07
N GLU A 125 1.13 16.13 1.35
CA GLU A 125 2.48 16.09 1.94
C GLU A 125 2.93 14.65 2.31
N LEU A 126 2.23 13.62 1.80
CA LEU A 126 2.49 12.23 2.14
C LEU A 126 3.55 11.64 1.19
N LYS A 127 4.37 10.73 1.71
CA LYS A 127 5.45 10.11 0.94
C LYS A 127 4.97 8.85 0.21
N ILE A 128 4.22 9.05 -0.88
CA ILE A 128 3.54 7.99 -1.63
C ILE A 128 4.20 7.76 -2.99
N GLN A 129 4.46 6.50 -3.32
CA GLN A 129 4.77 6.07 -4.69
C GLN A 129 3.65 5.17 -5.21
N VAL A 130 3.21 5.37 -6.45
CA VAL A 130 2.04 4.72 -7.03
C VAL A 130 2.39 4.03 -8.35
N PHE A 131 2.10 2.74 -8.44
CA PHE A 131 2.43 1.86 -9.55
C PHE A 131 1.19 1.13 -10.07
N GLY A 132 1.17 0.84 -11.37
CA GLY A 132 0.14 0.05 -12.04
C GLY A 132 0.68 -1.32 -12.51
N ARG A 133 0.10 -1.81 -13.61
CA ARG A 133 0.45 -3.11 -14.21
C ARG A 133 1.86 -3.23 -14.74
N GLU A 134 2.53 -2.12 -14.99
CA GLU A 134 3.91 -2.07 -15.47
C GLU A 134 4.93 -2.57 -14.43
N THR A 135 4.52 -2.63 -13.15
CA THR A 135 5.39 -3.07 -12.04
C THR A 135 4.91 -4.42 -11.49
N GLY A 136 5.86 -5.33 -11.23
CA GLY A 136 5.58 -6.61 -10.58
C GLY A 136 5.03 -6.40 -9.16
N MET A 137 4.06 -7.21 -8.75
CA MET A 137 3.35 -7.00 -7.48
C MET A 137 4.28 -6.96 -6.26
N THR A 138 5.24 -7.89 -6.17
CA THR A 138 6.18 -7.96 -5.06
C THR A 138 7.39 -7.03 -5.23
N GLU A 139 7.62 -6.50 -6.44
CA GLU A 139 8.73 -5.57 -6.70
C GLU A 139 8.54 -4.22 -5.99
N ILE A 140 7.30 -3.85 -5.67
CA ILE A 140 6.98 -2.58 -5.01
C ILE A 140 7.58 -2.47 -3.61
N VAL A 141 7.86 -3.61 -2.96
CA VAL A 141 8.54 -3.62 -1.65
C VAL A 141 9.94 -3.03 -1.78
N LYS A 142 10.64 -3.31 -2.89
CA LYS A 142 11.97 -2.73 -3.18
C LYS A 142 11.91 -1.22 -3.40
N LYS A 143 10.76 -0.70 -3.85
CA LYS A 143 10.53 0.74 -4.06
C LYS A 143 10.52 1.56 -2.77
N LEU A 144 10.45 0.90 -1.61
CA LEU A 144 10.69 1.56 -0.32
C LEU A 144 12.12 2.13 -0.22
N TYR A 145 13.10 1.57 -0.94
CA TYR A 145 14.50 2.01 -0.94
C TYR A 145 14.84 3.04 -2.04
N ASP A 146 14.03 3.15 -3.09
CA ASP A 146 14.31 3.98 -4.28
C ASP A 146 13.92 5.46 -4.07
N ARG A 147 14.42 6.10 -2.99
CA ARG A 147 14.05 7.48 -2.60
C ARG A 147 15.21 8.45 -2.59
#